data_AF-H8ZX23-F1
#
_entry.id   AF-H8ZX23-F1
#
_cell.length_a   1.000
_cell.length_b   1.000
_cell.length_c   1.000
_cell.angle_alpha   90.00
_cell.angle_beta   90.00
_cell.angle_gamma   90.00
#
_symmetry.space_group_name_H-M   'P 1'
#
loop_
_entity.id
_entity.type
_entity.pdbx_description
1 polymer ?
#
loop_
_entity_poly.entity_id
_entity_poly.type
_entity_poly.pdbx_seq_one_letter_code
_entity_poly.pdbx_strand_id
1 'polypeptide(L)' 'TKRFLDFKIQNIVGSCDVSFPIRLEGLAHVHHSYCSYEPELFPGLIYRMQEPKIVLLIFVSGKIVLTGAKTRLDITRGFQ' A
#
# COMPACT_ATOMS: atom_id res chain seq x y z
N THR A 1 -23.35 -21.55 26.22
CA THR A 1 -23.56 -20.34 25.38
C THR A 1 -22.22 -19.92 24.80
N LYS A 2 -22.01 -19.98 23.49
CA LYS A 2 -20.74 -19.52 22.90
C LYS A 2 -20.65 -18.00 23.06
N ARG A 3 -19.61 -17.52 23.75
CA ARG A 3 -19.33 -16.08 23.95
C ARG A 3 -18.36 -15.63 22.86
N PHE A 4 -18.64 -14.48 22.27
CA PHE A 4 -17.72 -13.84 21.33
C PHE A 4 -16.69 -13.04 22.11
N LEU A 5 -15.48 -13.59 22.20
CA LEU A 5 -14.34 -13.01 22.92
C LEU A 5 -13.20 -12.77 21.91
N ASP A 6 -12.30 -11.84 22.23
CA ASP A 6 -11.04 -11.61 21.50
C ASP A 6 -11.18 -11.15 20.04
N PHE A 7 -12.26 -10.43 19.72
CA PHE A 7 -12.35 -9.78 18.41
C PHE A 7 -11.27 -8.71 18.25
N LYS A 8 -10.46 -8.86 17.20
CA LYS A 8 -9.40 -7.91 16.86
C LYS A 8 -9.29 -7.77 15.34
N ILE A 9 -9.20 -6.53 14.88
CA ILE A 9 -8.86 -6.23 13.50
C ILE A 9 -7.42 -6.64 13.23
N GLN A 10 -7.22 -7.56 12.27
CA GLN A 10 -5.90 -8.05 11.88
C GLN A 10 -5.33 -7.31 10.69
N ASN A 11 -6.16 -6.79 9.80
CA ASN A 11 -5.70 -6.01 8.67
C ASN A 11 -6.86 -5.18 8.13
N ILE A 12 -6.53 -4.00 7.63
CA ILE A 12 -7.40 -3.16 6.82
C ILE A 12 -6.70 -2.97 5.48
N VAL A 13 -7.45 -3.16 4.40
CA VAL A 13 -7.00 -2.91 3.03
C VAL A 13 -7.81 -1.74 2.49
N GLY A 14 -7.12 -0.77 1.91
CA GLY A 14 -7.71 0.37 1.20
C GLY A 14 -7.26 0.40 -0.25
N SER A 15 -8.04 1.04 -1.11
CA SER A 15 -7.65 1.32 -2.49
C SER A 15 -8.08 2.72 -2.90
N CYS A 16 -7.33 3.30 -3.84
CA CYS A 16 -7.64 4.58 -4.45
C CYS A 16 -7.12 4.61 -5.89
N ASP A 17 -7.54 5.63 -6.64
CA ASP A 17 -7.14 5.88 -8.01
C ASP A 17 -6.79 7.36 -8.15
N VAL A 18 -5.53 7.66 -8.50
CA VAL A 18 -5.10 9.05 -8.72
C VAL A 18 -5.50 9.57 -10.11
N SER A 19 -6.04 8.71 -10.98
CA SER A 19 -6.59 9.06 -12.30
C SER A 19 -5.59 9.64 -13.29
N PHE A 20 -4.29 9.38 -13.10
CA PHE A 20 -3.23 9.68 -14.06
C PHE A 20 -2.12 8.62 -14.03
N PRO A 21 -1.41 8.40 -15.16
CA PRO A 21 -0.33 7.42 -15.20
C PRO A 21 0.87 7.79 -14.32
N ILE A 22 1.47 6.80 -13.67
CA ILE A 22 2.65 6.98 -12.81
C ILE A 22 3.88 6.34 -13.47
N ARG A 23 4.99 7.08 -13.53
CA ARG A 23 6.29 6.56 -14.02
C ARG A 23 6.99 5.76 -12.91
N LEU A 24 6.74 4.46 -12.85
CA LEU A 24 7.20 3.58 -11.77
C LEU A 24 8.73 3.44 -11.72
N GLU A 25 9.42 3.43 -12.86
CA GLU A 25 10.89 3.33 -12.92
C GLU A 25 11.55 4.52 -12.23
N GLY A 26 11.03 5.73 -12.47
CA GLY A 26 11.52 6.95 -11.83
C GLY A 26 11.23 6.97 -10.34
N LEU A 27 10.03 6.53 -9.93
CA LEU A 27 9.66 6.42 -8.52
C LEU A 27 10.55 5.41 -7.79
N ALA A 28 10.77 4.23 -8.38
CA ALA A 28 11.65 3.19 -7.85
C ALA A 28 13.09 3.68 -7.73
N HIS A 29 13.58 4.45 -8.69
CA HIS A 29 14.94 5.00 -8.65
C HIS A 29 15.11 6.01 -7.50
N VAL A 30 14.20 6.98 -7.38
CA VAL A 30 14.29 8.03 -6.35
C VAL A 30 14.07 7.46 -4.94
N HIS A 31 13.12 6.53 -4.78
CA HIS A 31 12.76 5.91 -3.50
C HIS A 31 13.28 4.48 -3.35
N HIS A 32 14.43 4.15 -3.95
CA HIS A 32 14.96 2.77 -4.04
C HIS A 32 15.06 2.05 -2.69
N SER A 33 15.30 2.76 -1.58
CA SER A 33 15.39 2.16 -0.25
C SER A 33 14.04 1.67 0.30
N TYR A 34 12.93 2.13 -0.28
CA TYR A 34 11.56 1.80 0.13
C TYR A 34 10.79 1.03 -0.95
N CYS A 35 11.30 0.99 -2.18
CA CYS A 35 10.61 0.43 -3.33
C CYS A 35 11.19 -0.93 -3.74
N SER A 36 10.34 -1.81 -4.25
CA SER A 36 10.74 -2.98 -5.02
C SER A 36 9.89 -3.01 -6.29
N TYR A 37 10.54 -2.97 -7.46
CA TYR A 37 9.87 -2.95 -8.75
C TYR A 37 10.63 -3.86 -9.72
N GLU A 38 10.02 -5.01 -10.00
CA GLU A 38 10.52 -6.06 -10.90
C GLU A 38 9.33 -6.42 -11.82
N PRO A 39 9.09 -5.67 -12.91
CA PRO A 39 7.86 -5.77 -13.71
C PRO A 39 7.64 -7.16 -14.32
N GLU A 40 8.70 -7.93 -14.52
CA GLU A 40 8.70 -9.31 -14.97
C GLU A 40 8.11 -10.28 -13.94
N LEU A 41 8.21 -9.94 -12.64
CA LEU A 41 7.69 -10.74 -11.52
C LEU A 41 6.32 -10.23 -11.05
N PHE A 42 6.12 -8.92 -11.02
CA PHE A 42 4.88 -8.30 -10.58
C PHE A 42 4.66 -6.94 -11.27
N PRO A 43 3.48 -6.67 -11.87
CA PRO A 43 3.25 -5.47 -12.68
C PRO A 43 3.13 -4.15 -11.89
N GLY A 44 3.14 -4.19 -10.56
CA GLY A 44 3.07 -3.01 -9.70
C GLY A 44 4.37 -2.76 -8.95
N LEU A 45 4.59 -1.52 -8.52
CA LEU A 45 5.65 -1.17 -7.59
C LEU A 45 5.18 -1.46 -6.16
N ILE A 46 6.03 -2.13 -5.38
CA ILE A 46 5.81 -2.37 -3.94
C ILE A 46 6.54 -1.26 -3.18
N TYR A 47 5.79 -0.41 -2.48
CA TYR A 47 6.35 0.65 -1.62
C TYR A 47 6.15 0.30 -0.15
N ARG A 48 7.23 0.26 0.63
CA ARG A 48 7.21 -0.07 2.06
C ARG A 48 7.34 1.20 2.90
N MET A 49 6.22 1.74 3.32
CA MET A 49 6.16 2.92 4.18
C MET A 49 6.47 2.54 5.63
N GLN A 50 7.30 3.35 6.30
CA GLN A 50 7.69 3.10 7.69
C GLN A 50 6.70 3.70 8.68
N GLU A 51 6.16 4.88 8.38
CA GLU A 51 5.18 5.55 9.22
C GLU A 51 4.04 6.18 8.38
N PRO A 52 2.80 5.68 8.49
CA PRO A 52 2.40 4.44 9.18
C PRO A 52 3.06 3.19 8.56
N LYS A 53 3.25 2.13 9.36
CA LYS A 53 3.89 0.88 8.89
C LYS A 53 2.94 0.08 7.99
N ILE A 54 2.91 0.42 6.70
CA ILE A 54 2.03 -0.18 5.69
C ILE A 54 2.78 -0.47 4.39
N VAL A 55 2.13 -1.21 3.50
CA VAL A 55 2.64 -1.50 2.15
C VAL A 55 1.66 -0.94 1.14
N LEU A 56 2.19 -0.23 0.14
CA LEU A 56 1.44 0.24 -1.01
C LEU A 56 1.82 -0.58 -2.25
N LEU A 57 0.83 -0.96 -3.04
CA LEU A 57 0.99 -1.53 -4.37
C LEU A 57 0.54 -0.47 -5.37
N ILE A 58 1.48 0.06 -6.15
CA ILE A 58 1.27 1.21 -7.05
C ILE A 58 1.35 0.71 -8.48
N PHE A 59 0.32 0.99 -9.29
CA PHE A 59 0.25 0.54 -10.68
C PHE A 59 0.45 1.71 -11.65
N VAL A 60 0.98 1.41 -12.85
CA VAL A 60 1.19 2.41 -13.92
C VAL A 60 -0.08 3.19 -14.25
N SER A 61 -1.26 2.58 -14.10
CA SER A 61 -2.57 3.20 -14.34
C SER A 61 -2.96 4.31 -13.35
N GLY A 62 -2.24 4.46 -12.23
CA GLY A 62 -2.61 5.37 -11.14
C GLY A 62 -3.44 4.71 -10.03
N LYS A 63 -3.79 3.42 -10.18
CA LYS A 63 -4.42 2.65 -9.10
C LYS A 63 -3.41 2.34 -8.01
N ILE A 64 -3.86 2.42 -6.76
CA ILE A 64 -3.04 2.16 -5.57
C ILE A 64 -3.84 1.29 -4.61
N VAL A 65 -3.18 0.29 -4.03
CA VAL A 65 -3.72 -0.54 -2.94
C VAL A 65 -2.83 -0.38 -1.71
N LEU A 66 -3.43 -0.08 -0.56
CA LEU A 66 -2.75 0.05 0.73
C LEU A 66 -3.15 -1.13 1.63
N THR A 67 -2.19 -1.81 2.25
CA THR A 67 -2.42 -2.96 3.13
C THR A 67 -1.45 -2.96 4.32
N GLY A 68 -1.79 -3.69 5.38
CA GLY A 68 -1.03 -3.75 6.63
C GLY A 68 -1.53 -2.80 7.71
N ALA A 69 -2.55 -1.99 7.41
CA ALA A 69 -3.16 -1.05 8.34
C ALA A 69 -3.92 -1.77 9.47
N LYS A 70 -3.93 -1.17 10.66
CA LYS A 70 -4.74 -1.63 11.80
C LYS A 70 -5.89 -0.67 12.10
N THR A 71 -5.77 0.58 11.64
CA THR A 71 -6.78 1.61 11.76
C THR A 71 -7.09 2.24 10.40
N ARG A 72 -8.27 2.85 10.26
CA ARG A 72 -8.60 3.64 9.07
C ARG A 72 -7.68 4.84 8.90
N LEU A 73 -7.20 5.41 10.00
CA LEU A 73 -6.27 6.55 9.98
C LEU A 73 -4.94 6.18 9.31
N ASP A 74 -4.45 4.94 9.48
CA ASP A 74 -3.24 4.45 8.80
C ASP A 74 -3.41 4.50 7.28
N ILE A 75 -4.60 4.18 6.76
CA ILE A 75 -4.91 4.25 5.32
C ILE A 75 -4.89 5.71 4.86
N THR A 76 -5.56 6.61 5.59
CA THR A 76 -5.63 8.04 5.21
C THR A 76 -4.24 8.70 5.27
N ARG A 77 -3.47 8.48 6.35
CA ARG A 77 -2.09 8.99 6.50
C ARG A 77 -1.12 8.36 5.51
N GLY A 78 -1.36 7.12 5.10
CA GLY A 78 -0.53 6.44 4.12
C GLY A 78 -0.70 6.94 2.69
N PHE A 79 -1.83 7.57 2.40
CA PHE A 79 -2.12 8.14 1.09
C PHE A 79 -1.82 9.64 0.99
N GLN A 80 -2.01 10.38 2.08
CA GLN A 80 -1.71 11.82 2.18
C GLN A 80 -0.21 12.10 2.17
#